data_AF-A0A5N6N5I4-F1
#
_entry.id   AF-A0A5N6N5I4-F1
#
_cell.length_a   1.000
_cell.length_b   1.000
_cell.length_c   1.000
_cell.angle_alpha   90.00
_cell.angle_beta   90.00
_cell.angle_gamma   90.00
#
_symmetry.space_group_name_H-M   'P 1'
#
loop_
_entity.id
_entity.type
_entity.pdbx_description
1 polymer ?
#
loop_
_entity_poly.entity_id
_entity_poly.type
_entity_poly.pdbx_seq_one_letter_code
_entity_poly.pdbx_strand_id
1 'polypeptide(L)'
;MEAAAVLSVLLLCATVHTTVAVTDGLLWNGNFELGPKASDMKGSEVLKHDAIPGWTIFGFVEYIKSGQKQGDMLLVVPEGAYAVRLGNEATIEQTINVTKGMYYSITFSAARTCAQEETLNVSVAPDFGVLPMQTLYSSNGWDSYAWAFQAEYTTATIKLHNPGVEEDPACGPLIDSIAIKTLYPPKPSRVNILKNGGFEEGPYIFPNTSWGVLVPPNIEDDHSPLPAWMVESLKAVKYIDSDHFSVPQGRRAVELVAGKESAIAQVARTVVGKTYELLFAVGDASNSCEGSMVVEAFANKETLKVPYESKGKGGFKRAVLRFVATSTRTRIMFYSTFYTMRSDDFSSLCGPVVDDVKLLSVRNPRRLA
;
A
#
# COMPACT_ATOMS: atom_id res chain seq x y z
N MET A 1 -76.48 8.43 -1.20
CA MET A 1 -75.91 7.52 -2.22
C MET A 1 -74.63 8.15 -2.70
N GLU A 2 -73.58 7.38 -2.50
CA GLU A 2 -72.18 7.49 -2.91
C GLU A 2 -71.81 8.51 -4.00
N ALA A 3 -70.72 9.25 -3.79
CA ALA A 3 -69.50 9.06 -4.57
C ALA A 3 -68.33 9.93 -4.04
N ALA A 4 -67.19 9.26 -3.88
CA ALA A 4 -65.83 9.77 -4.03
C ALA A 4 -65.30 10.77 -2.97
N ALA A 5 -64.79 10.20 -1.88
CA ALA A 5 -63.47 10.60 -1.38
C ALA A 5 -62.43 10.45 -2.50
N VAL A 6 -61.48 11.40 -2.63
CA VAL A 6 -60.08 11.18 -3.07
C VAL A 6 -59.35 12.53 -3.28
N LEU A 7 -58.12 12.57 -2.76
CA LEU A 7 -56.99 13.43 -3.12
C LEU A 7 -57.00 14.93 -2.76
N SER A 8 -56.22 15.29 -1.74
CA SER A 8 -55.07 16.20 -1.89
C SER A 8 -54.24 16.26 -0.60
N VAL A 9 -53.55 15.17 -0.30
CA VAL A 9 -52.32 15.21 0.51
C VAL A 9 -51.23 14.55 -0.34
N LEU A 10 -50.66 15.35 -1.24
CA LEU A 10 -49.45 15.00 -1.96
C LEU A 10 -48.26 15.22 -1.00
N LEU A 11 -48.06 14.26 -0.10
CA LEU A 11 -46.73 13.95 0.40
C LEU A 11 -46.04 13.15 -0.71
N LEU A 12 -45.04 13.73 -1.35
CA LEU A 12 -44.06 12.96 -2.10
C LEU A 12 -42.68 13.56 -1.88
N CYS A 13 -42.06 13.03 -0.83
CA CYS A 13 -40.69 12.54 -0.78
C CYS A 13 -39.74 13.21 -1.78
N ALA A 14 -39.09 14.29 -1.34
CA ALA A 14 -37.77 14.59 -1.86
C ALA A 14 -36.88 13.38 -1.54
N THR A 15 -36.59 12.56 -2.55
CA THR A 15 -35.50 11.58 -2.51
C THR A 15 -34.21 12.37 -2.36
N VAL A 16 -33.81 12.63 -1.13
CA VAL A 16 -32.44 13.01 -0.83
C VAL A 16 -31.63 11.77 -1.18
N HIS A 17 -31.08 11.71 -2.39
CA HIS A 17 -29.99 10.81 -2.69
C HIS A 17 -28.81 11.27 -1.85
N THR A 18 -28.73 10.78 -0.60
CA THR A 18 -27.48 10.80 0.14
C THR A 18 -26.55 9.90 -0.63
N THR A 19 -25.74 10.47 -1.53
CA THR A 19 -24.59 9.80 -2.10
C THR A 19 -23.66 9.49 -0.94
N VAL A 20 -23.74 8.27 -0.41
CA VAL A 20 -22.83 7.82 0.63
C VAL A 20 -21.45 7.72 -0.02
N ALA A 21 -20.48 8.43 0.56
CA ALA A 21 -19.09 8.32 0.14
C ALA A 21 -18.60 6.88 0.30
N VAL A 22 -17.63 6.48 -0.52
CA VAL A 22 -17.05 5.13 -0.48
C VAL A 22 -16.65 4.73 0.96
N THR A 23 -17.00 3.50 1.33
CA THR A 23 -16.61 2.91 2.61
C THR A 23 -15.28 2.19 2.45
N ASP A 24 -14.44 2.26 3.48
CA ASP A 24 -13.17 1.54 3.50
C ASP A 24 -13.40 0.02 3.31
N GLY A 25 -12.59 -0.61 2.46
CA GLY A 25 -12.67 -2.04 2.17
C GLY A 25 -12.61 -2.37 0.69
N LEU A 26 -12.98 -3.60 0.38
CA LEU A 26 -13.02 -4.13 -0.99
C LEU A 26 -13.97 -3.29 -1.85
N LEU A 27 -13.51 -2.91 -3.03
CA LEU A 27 -14.34 -2.28 -4.05
C LEU A 27 -15.40 -3.26 -4.57
N TRP A 28 -16.47 -2.74 -5.19
CA TRP A 28 -17.52 -3.62 -5.69
C TRP A 28 -16.93 -4.59 -6.73
N ASN A 29 -17.04 -5.89 -6.44
CA ASN A 29 -16.42 -6.96 -7.23
C ASN A 29 -14.91 -6.75 -7.48
N GLY A 30 -14.19 -6.10 -6.55
CA GLY A 30 -12.74 -5.86 -6.67
C GLY A 30 -11.89 -7.12 -6.54
N ASN A 31 -12.47 -8.21 -6.04
CA ASN A 31 -11.88 -9.55 -5.98
C ASN A 31 -12.37 -10.48 -7.11
N PHE A 32 -13.14 -9.94 -8.07
CA PHE A 32 -13.58 -10.63 -9.28
C PHE A 32 -14.33 -11.96 -9.08
N GLU A 33 -14.88 -12.24 -7.90
CA GLU A 33 -15.64 -13.47 -7.66
C GLU A 33 -16.99 -13.52 -8.39
N LEU A 34 -17.50 -12.36 -8.84
CA LEU A 34 -18.61 -12.28 -9.77
C LEU A 34 -18.06 -12.19 -11.19
N GLY A 35 -18.15 -13.30 -11.92
CA GLY A 35 -17.62 -13.41 -13.27
C GLY A 35 -18.56 -12.95 -14.39
N PRO A 36 -18.02 -12.81 -15.61
CA PRO A 36 -18.79 -12.55 -16.82
C PRO A 36 -19.68 -13.74 -17.22
N LYS A 37 -20.70 -13.47 -18.04
CA LYS A 37 -21.54 -14.53 -18.61
C LYS A 37 -20.74 -15.33 -19.63
N ALA A 38 -21.01 -16.63 -19.75
CA ALA A 38 -20.36 -17.49 -20.74
C ALA A 38 -20.53 -17.00 -22.19
N SER A 39 -21.62 -16.30 -22.51
CA SER A 39 -21.84 -15.70 -23.84
C SER A 39 -20.93 -14.50 -24.14
N ASP A 40 -20.36 -13.89 -23.11
CA ASP A 40 -19.49 -12.71 -23.21
C ASP A 40 -18.01 -13.11 -23.11
N MET A 41 -17.71 -14.40 -23.26
CA MET A 41 -16.39 -15.00 -23.09
C MET A 41 -15.99 -15.84 -24.30
N LYS A 42 -14.70 -15.85 -24.63
CA LYS A 42 -14.07 -16.79 -25.57
C LYS A 42 -12.88 -17.47 -24.90
N GLY A 43 -13.12 -18.63 -24.30
CA GLY A 43 -12.14 -19.23 -23.40
C GLY A 43 -12.00 -18.36 -22.15
N SER A 44 -10.80 -17.89 -21.85
CA SER A 44 -10.52 -16.91 -20.79
C SER A 44 -10.65 -15.46 -21.23
N GLU A 45 -10.72 -15.16 -22.53
CA GLU A 45 -10.83 -13.79 -23.06
C GLU A 45 -12.23 -13.22 -22.81
N VAL A 46 -12.28 -11.99 -22.29
CA VAL A 46 -13.52 -11.23 -22.04
C VAL A 46 -13.85 -10.37 -23.26
N LEU A 47 -15.04 -10.56 -23.85
CA LEU A 47 -15.38 -10.01 -25.16
C LEU A 47 -16.08 -8.64 -25.11
N LYS A 48 -16.74 -8.28 -24.00
CA LYS A 48 -17.45 -7.00 -23.85
C LYS A 48 -16.84 -6.16 -22.76
N HIS A 49 -16.84 -4.85 -22.99
CA HIS A 49 -16.29 -3.87 -22.07
C HIS A 49 -16.92 -3.91 -20.67
N ASP A 50 -18.20 -4.29 -20.56
CA ASP A 50 -18.99 -4.32 -19.32
C ASP A 50 -19.32 -5.75 -18.85
N ALA A 51 -18.65 -6.77 -19.40
CA ALA A 51 -18.94 -8.16 -19.07
C ALA A 51 -18.58 -8.51 -17.62
N ILE A 52 -17.52 -7.92 -17.06
CA ILE A 52 -17.14 -8.11 -15.66
C ILE A 52 -18.00 -7.17 -14.81
N PRO A 53 -18.86 -7.68 -13.92
CA PRO A 53 -19.68 -6.85 -13.05
C PRO A 53 -18.83 -5.80 -12.31
N GLY A 54 -19.10 -4.51 -12.55
CA GLY A 54 -18.47 -3.40 -11.83
C GLY A 54 -17.19 -2.86 -12.39
N TRP A 55 -16.67 -3.49 -13.42
CA TRP A 55 -15.42 -3.10 -14.04
C TRP A 55 -15.62 -2.91 -15.52
N THR A 56 -15.21 -1.76 -16.02
CA THR A 56 -15.10 -1.55 -17.45
C THR A 56 -13.71 -1.98 -17.90
N ILE A 57 -13.64 -2.76 -18.96
CA ILE A 57 -12.39 -3.27 -19.52
C ILE A 57 -12.08 -2.59 -20.86
N PHE A 58 -10.80 -2.42 -21.15
CA PHE A 58 -10.28 -1.97 -22.44
C PHE A 58 -9.10 -2.84 -22.85
N GLY A 59 -8.97 -3.09 -24.15
CA GLY A 59 -7.91 -3.97 -24.68
C GLY A 59 -8.17 -5.44 -24.39
N PHE A 60 -7.10 -6.24 -24.39
CA PHE A 60 -7.17 -7.68 -24.19
C PHE A 60 -7.15 -8.02 -22.69
N VAL A 61 -8.28 -8.47 -22.16
CA VAL A 61 -8.44 -8.82 -20.75
C VAL A 61 -8.93 -10.24 -20.62
N GLU A 62 -8.31 -11.00 -19.72
CA GLU A 62 -8.70 -12.37 -19.43
C GLU A 62 -9.25 -12.52 -18.02
N TYR A 63 -10.29 -13.31 -17.90
CA TYR A 63 -10.86 -13.75 -16.63
C TYR A 63 -10.28 -15.13 -16.30
N ILE A 64 -9.41 -15.16 -15.30
CA ILE A 64 -8.60 -16.33 -14.94
C ILE A 64 -9.26 -17.07 -13.78
N LYS A 65 -9.39 -18.38 -13.92
CA LYS A 65 -9.83 -19.27 -12.84
C LYS A 65 -8.63 -19.89 -12.13
N SER A 66 -8.71 -20.00 -10.81
CA SER A 66 -7.72 -20.70 -10.00
C SER A 66 -7.44 -22.12 -10.54
N GLY A 67 -6.17 -22.46 -10.67
CA GLY A 67 -5.71 -23.72 -11.27
C GLY A 67 -5.50 -23.67 -12.79
N GLN A 68 -5.83 -22.56 -13.47
CA GLN A 68 -5.62 -22.39 -14.90
C GLN A 68 -4.12 -22.34 -15.23
N LYS A 69 -3.74 -22.90 -16.38
CA LYS A 69 -2.37 -22.94 -16.86
C LYS A 69 -2.23 -22.24 -18.21
N GLN A 70 -1.07 -21.65 -18.45
CA GLN A 70 -0.60 -21.21 -19.75
C GLN A 70 0.64 -22.02 -20.13
N GLY A 71 0.48 -22.96 -21.06
CA GLY A 71 1.48 -24.01 -21.26
C GLY A 71 1.68 -24.81 -19.98
N ASP A 72 2.92 -24.91 -19.50
CA ASP A 72 3.26 -25.57 -18.24
C ASP A 72 3.18 -24.65 -17.01
N MET A 73 3.04 -23.34 -17.20
CA MET A 73 3.02 -22.34 -16.13
C MET A 73 1.63 -22.28 -15.48
N LEU A 74 1.59 -22.35 -14.15
CA LEU A 74 0.37 -22.13 -13.36
C LEU A 74 0.13 -20.63 -13.17
N LEU A 75 -1.07 -20.15 -13.51
CA LEU A 75 -1.49 -18.79 -13.19
C LEU A 75 -2.01 -18.76 -11.75
N VAL A 76 -1.23 -18.17 -10.86
CA VAL A 76 -1.54 -18.12 -9.44
C VAL A 76 -2.52 -16.99 -9.17
N VAL A 77 -3.72 -17.36 -8.70
CA VAL A 77 -4.75 -16.41 -8.26
C VAL A 77 -4.46 -16.02 -6.80
N PRO A 78 -4.26 -14.72 -6.48
CA PRO A 78 -3.89 -14.26 -5.14
C PRO A 78 -4.88 -14.62 -4.03
N GLU A 79 -6.17 -14.38 -4.25
CA GLU A 79 -7.24 -14.73 -3.31
C GLU A 79 -8.43 -15.35 -4.05
N GLY A 80 -9.20 -16.20 -3.37
CA GLY A 80 -10.44 -16.72 -3.92
C GLY A 80 -10.26 -17.67 -5.11
N ALA A 81 -11.21 -17.60 -6.04
CA ALA A 81 -11.31 -18.50 -7.18
C ALA A 81 -11.01 -17.82 -8.51
N TYR A 82 -11.03 -16.49 -8.58
CA TYR A 82 -10.93 -15.76 -9.84
C TYR A 82 -10.07 -14.50 -9.73
N ALA A 83 -9.50 -14.11 -10.86
CA ALA A 83 -8.76 -12.87 -11.00
C ALA A 83 -8.82 -12.38 -12.45
N VAL A 84 -8.33 -11.17 -12.71
CA VAL A 84 -8.27 -10.60 -14.05
C VAL A 84 -6.82 -10.44 -14.48
N ARG A 85 -6.47 -10.94 -15.67
CA ARG A 85 -5.16 -10.69 -16.28
C ARG A 85 -5.26 -9.62 -17.35
N LEU A 86 -4.33 -8.66 -17.28
CA LEU A 86 -4.22 -7.58 -18.24
C LEU A 86 -3.19 -7.94 -19.30
N GLY A 87 -3.61 -8.10 -20.56
CA GLY A 87 -2.69 -8.22 -21.69
C GLY A 87 -2.03 -6.89 -22.06
N ASN A 88 -1.38 -6.83 -23.22
CA ASN A 88 -0.74 -5.62 -23.71
C ASN A 88 -1.73 -4.46 -23.84
N GLU A 89 -1.36 -3.29 -23.32
CA GLU A 89 -2.16 -2.06 -23.33
C GLU A 89 -3.56 -2.19 -22.68
N ALA A 90 -3.80 -3.27 -21.94
CA ALA A 90 -5.10 -3.56 -21.37
C ALA A 90 -5.34 -2.75 -20.10
N THR A 91 -6.61 -2.42 -19.85
CA THR A 91 -7.02 -1.59 -18.72
C THR A 91 -8.28 -2.15 -18.09
N ILE A 92 -8.36 -2.06 -16.76
CA ILE A 92 -9.60 -2.18 -16.01
C ILE A 92 -9.86 -0.88 -15.26
N GLU A 93 -11.12 -0.45 -15.22
CA GLU A 93 -11.51 0.73 -14.46
C GLU A 93 -12.85 0.59 -13.76
N GLN A 94 -12.95 1.26 -12.61
CA GLN A 94 -14.19 1.41 -11.85
C GLN A 94 -14.34 2.86 -11.40
N THR A 95 -15.56 3.40 -11.50
CA THR A 95 -15.89 4.73 -11.00
C THR A 95 -16.63 4.64 -9.68
N ILE A 96 -16.16 5.38 -8.68
CA ILE A 96 -16.69 5.38 -7.31
C ILE A 96 -16.99 6.80 -6.83
N ASN A 97 -17.89 6.92 -5.85
CA ASN A 97 -18.18 8.18 -5.17
C ASN A 97 -17.16 8.43 -4.05
N VAL A 98 -16.49 9.58 -4.08
CA VAL A 98 -15.48 9.97 -3.09
C VAL A 98 -15.81 11.36 -2.53
N THR A 99 -15.17 11.72 -1.43
CA THR A 99 -15.31 13.06 -0.84
C THR A 99 -14.19 13.94 -1.36
N LYS A 100 -14.54 15.02 -2.06
CA LYS A 100 -13.58 16.01 -2.56
C LYS A 100 -12.68 16.53 -1.43
N GLY A 101 -11.37 16.58 -1.69
CA GLY A 101 -10.33 17.05 -0.79
C GLY A 101 -9.81 16.00 0.19
N MET A 102 -10.46 14.83 0.28
CA MET A 102 -9.98 13.72 1.11
C MET A 102 -8.88 12.94 0.40
N TYR A 103 -8.00 12.34 1.19
CA TYR A 103 -6.95 11.44 0.71
C TYR A 103 -7.46 10.01 0.74
N TYR A 104 -7.07 9.22 -0.24
CA TYR A 104 -7.43 7.81 -0.35
C TYR A 104 -6.20 6.98 -0.68
N SER A 105 -6.19 5.74 -0.25
CA SER A 105 -5.25 4.72 -0.71
C SER A 105 -6.01 3.60 -1.40
N ILE A 106 -5.50 3.19 -2.56
CA ILE A 106 -5.90 1.95 -3.23
C ILE A 106 -4.91 0.87 -2.84
N THR A 107 -5.40 -0.28 -2.38
CA THR A 107 -4.62 -1.50 -2.19
C THR A 107 -5.11 -2.54 -3.18
N PHE A 108 -4.22 -3.23 -3.87
CA PHE A 108 -4.58 -4.36 -4.74
C PHE A 108 -3.51 -5.44 -4.75
N SER A 109 -3.88 -6.67 -5.07
CA SER A 109 -2.94 -7.78 -5.23
C SER A 109 -2.57 -7.93 -6.70
N ALA A 110 -1.29 -8.15 -6.96
CA ALA A 110 -0.79 -8.43 -8.31
C ALA A 110 0.16 -9.62 -8.30
N ALA A 111 -0.07 -10.54 -9.24
CA ALA A 111 0.80 -11.65 -9.54
C ALA A 111 1.45 -11.45 -10.91
N ARG A 112 2.74 -11.76 -10.98
CA ARG A 112 3.51 -11.69 -12.22
C ARG A 112 3.21 -12.91 -13.08
N THR A 113 2.97 -12.72 -14.37
CA THR A 113 2.78 -13.86 -15.30
C THR A 113 3.80 -13.90 -16.43
N CYS A 114 4.63 -12.87 -16.58
CA CYS A 114 5.66 -12.76 -17.61
C CYS A 114 7.09 -12.88 -17.07
N ALA A 115 8.02 -13.24 -17.95
CA ALA A 115 9.45 -13.33 -17.63
C ALA A 115 10.21 -11.99 -17.70
N GLN A 116 9.59 -10.93 -18.25
CA GLN A 116 10.19 -9.60 -18.43
C GLN A 116 9.79 -8.59 -17.34
N GLU A 117 10.29 -7.37 -17.44
CA GLU A 117 10.08 -6.26 -16.50
C GLU A 117 8.65 -5.71 -16.64
N GLU A 118 7.73 -6.24 -15.83
CA GLU A 118 6.35 -5.77 -15.77
C GLU A 118 6.27 -4.45 -14.98
N THR A 119 5.51 -3.50 -15.53
CA THR A 119 5.10 -2.27 -14.84
C THR A 119 3.58 -2.17 -14.87
N LEU A 120 2.99 -1.53 -13.86
CA LEU A 120 1.56 -1.31 -13.80
C LEU A 120 1.28 0.16 -13.49
N ASN A 121 0.50 0.80 -14.35
CA ASN A 121 0.06 2.17 -14.13
C ASN A 121 -1.23 2.17 -13.32
N VAL A 122 -1.22 2.89 -12.20
CA VAL A 122 -2.41 3.14 -11.39
C VAL A 122 -2.74 4.61 -11.51
N SER A 123 -3.99 4.95 -11.80
CA SER A 123 -4.37 6.36 -11.95
C SER A 123 -5.77 6.66 -11.44
N VAL A 124 -5.90 7.88 -10.90
CA VAL A 124 -7.15 8.56 -10.58
C VAL A 124 -6.93 10.03 -10.93
N ALA A 125 -7.57 10.50 -12.00
CA ALA A 125 -7.28 11.84 -12.54
C ALA A 125 -7.38 12.95 -11.47
N PRO A 126 -6.38 13.86 -11.40
CA PRO A 126 -5.24 14.00 -12.31
C PRO A 126 -4.01 13.13 -11.97
N ASP A 127 -4.03 12.43 -10.84
CA ASP A 127 -2.89 11.70 -10.29
C ASP A 127 -2.68 10.36 -11.00
N PHE A 128 -1.42 9.96 -11.16
CA PHE A 128 -1.04 8.62 -11.61
C PHE A 128 0.27 8.21 -10.95
N GLY A 129 0.50 6.90 -10.89
CA GLY A 129 1.74 6.30 -10.42
C GLY A 129 2.12 5.10 -11.29
N VAL A 130 3.43 4.88 -11.43
CA VAL A 130 4.00 3.73 -12.13
C VAL A 130 4.57 2.77 -11.11
N LEU A 131 3.99 1.58 -11.02
CA LEU A 131 4.37 0.58 -10.03
C LEU A 131 5.25 -0.49 -10.66
N PRO A 132 6.54 -0.58 -10.27
CA PRO A 132 7.42 -1.62 -10.79
C PRO A 132 7.06 -2.98 -10.17
N MET A 133 6.62 -3.94 -11.00
CA MET A 133 6.26 -5.31 -10.60
C MET A 133 7.41 -6.31 -10.77
N GLN A 134 8.62 -5.81 -11.05
CA GLN A 134 9.80 -6.61 -11.32
C GLN A 134 10.31 -7.39 -10.09
N THR A 135 10.21 -6.79 -8.91
CA THR A 135 10.76 -7.40 -7.69
C THR A 135 9.71 -8.27 -7.03
N LEU A 136 9.97 -9.57 -6.97
CA LEU A 136 9.16 -10.49 -6.18
C LEU A 136 9.60 -10.39 -4.72
N TYR A 137 8.71 -9.94 -3.84
CA TYR A 137 8.99 -9.89 -2.40
C TYR A 137 8.52 -11.16 -1.69
N SER A 138 7.55 -11.87 -2.28
CA SER A 138 7.06 -13.15 -1.79
C SER A 138 7.34 -14.31 -2.74
N SER A 139 7.65 -15.46 -2.16
CA SER A 139 7.73 -16.75 -2.85
C SER A 139 6.39 -17.30 -3.33
N ASN A 140 5.27 -16.73 -2.87
CA ASN A 140 3.92 -17.14 -3.23
C ASN A 140 3.54 -16.80 -4.69
N GLY A 141 4.28 -15.90 -5.32
CA GLY A 141 4.05 -15.47 -6.72
C GLY A 141 3.16 -14.23 -6.87
N TRP A 142 2.71 -13.64 -5.77
CA TRP A 142 1.99 -12.36 -5.75
C TRP A 142 2.37 -11.54 -4.52
N ASP A 143 2.08 -10.25 -4.58
CA ASP A 143 2.18 -9.32 -3.46
C ASP A 143 1.00 -8.33 -3.51
N SER A 144 0.66 -7.71 -2.37
CA SER A 144 -0.29 -6.59 -2.34
C SER A 144 0.46 -5.27 -2.37
N TYR A 145 0.00 -4.33 -3.20
CA TYR A 145 0.60 -3.02 -3.42
C TYR A 145 -0.37 -1.93 -3.03
N ALA A 146 0.16 -0.81 -2.53
CA ALA A 146 -0.61 0.37 -2.23
C ALA A 146 -0.14 1.59 -3.04
N TRP A 147 -1.12 2.37 -3.49
CA TRP A 147 -0.93 3.70 -4.07
C TRP A 147 -1.94 4.67 -3.46
N ALA A 148 -1.68 5.98 -3.50
CA ALA A 148 -2.54 6.97 -2.86
C ALA A 148 -2.75 8.22 -3.74
N PHE A 149 -3.89 8.86 -3.55
CA PHE A 149 -4.28 10.07 -4.29
C PHE A 149 -5.10 11.02 -3.41
N GLN A 150 -5.26 12.26 -3.86
CA GLN A 150 -6.21 13.21 -3.28
C GLN A 150 -7.40 13.38 -4.22
N ALA A 151 -8.62 13.23 -3.71
CA ALA A 151 -9.81 13.34 -4.54
C ALA A 151 -10.08 14.81 -4.92
N GLU A 152 -9.80 15.19 -6.17
CA GLU A 152 -10.10 16.54 -6.69
C GLU A 152 -11.59 16.76 -7.01
N TYR A 153 -12.32 15.66 -7.16
CA TYR A 153 -13.74 15.61 -7.52
C TYR A 153 -14.53 14.76 -6.51
N THR A 154 -15.86 14.75 -6.64
CA THR A 154 -16.76 13.90 -5.83
C THR A 154 -16.90 12.48 -6.39
N THR A 155 -16.25 12.21 -7.52
CA THR A 155 -16.18 10.91 -8.17
C THR A 155 -14.75 10.64 -8.58
N ALA A 156 -14.28 9.41 -8.39
CA ALA A 156 -12.95 8.97 -8.80
C ALA A 156 -13.10 7.78 -9.74
N THR A 157 -12.46 7.85 -10.91
CA THR A 157 -12.31 6.70 -11.80
C THR A 157 -10.94 6.10 -11.56
N ILE A 158 -10.92 4.94 -10.91
CA ILE A 158 -9.71 4.18 -10.62
C ILE A 158 -9.39 3.35 -11.85
N LYS A 159 -8.18 3.48 -12.39
CA LYS A 159 -7.70 2.70 -13.53
C LYS A 159 -6.44 1.94 -13.16
N LEU A 160 -6.40 0.65 -13.49
CA LEU A 160 -5.18 -0.14 -13.55
C LEU A 160 -4.91 -0.49 -15.00
N HIS A 161 -3.76 -0.07 -15.51
CA HIS A 161 -3.38 -0.17 -16.91
C HIS A 161 -2.02 -0.85 -17.03
N ASN A 162 -1.94 -1.87 -17.88
CA ASN A 162 -0.69 -2.50 -18.26
C ASN A 162 -0.13 -1.80 -19.52
N PRO A 163 0.93 -0.97 -19.42
CA PRO A 163 1.58 -0.35 -20.57
C PRO A 163 2.57 -1.30 -21.29
N GLY A 164 2.70 -2.53 -20.81
CA GLY A 164 3.63 -3.51 -21.35
C GLY A 164 3.27 -3.90 -22.79
N VAL A 165 4.30 -4.09 -23.61
CA VAL A 165 4.20 -4.64 -24.96
C VAL A 165 5.09 -5.86 -25.04
N GLU A 166 4.54 -7.01 -24.69
CA GLU A 166 5.20 -8.31 -24.76
C GLU A 166 4.95 -9.01 -26.10
N GLU A 167 5.81 -9.99 -26.43
CA GLU A 167 5.62 -10.83 -27.63
C GLU A 167 4.32 -11.64 -27.57
N ASP A 168 3.97 -12.14 -26.38
CA ASP A 168 2.66 -12.74 -26.12
C ASP A 168 1.70 -11.64 -25.65
N PRO A 169 0.68 -11.27 -26.46
CA PRO A 169 -0.25 -10.19 -26.11
C PRO A 169 -1.11 -10.46 -24.88
N ALA A 170 -1.21 -11.72 -24.44
CA ALA A 170 -1.93 -12.12 -23.24
C ALA A 170 -1.07 -12.00 -21.98
N CYS A 171 0.24 -11.74 -22.13
CA CYS A 171 1.17 -11.66 -21.03
C CYS A 171 1.04 -10.31 -20.31
N GLY A 172 0.79 -10.37 -19.01
CA GLY A 172 0.88 -9.20 -18.14
C GLY A 172 0.43 -9.51 -16.71
N PRO A 173 0.31 -8.49 -15.86
CA PRO A 173 0.01 -8.69 -14.45
C PRO A 173 -1.41 -9.25 -14.27
N LEU A 174 -1.52 -10.24 -13.39
CA LEU A 174 -2.79 -10.75 -12.90
C LEU A 174 -3.18 -9.96 -11.66
N ILE A 175 -4.31 -9.27 -11.72
CA ILE A 175 -4.83 -8.34 -10.72
C ILE A 175 -5.99 -8.99 -9.97
N ASP A 176 -5.99 -8.81 -8.66
CA ASP A 176 -7.03 -9.30 -7.77
C ASP A 176 -7.16 -8.39 -6.52
N SER A 177 -8.25 -8.55 -5.79
CA SER A 177 -8.48 -7.97 -4.47
C SER A 177 -8.21 -6.47 -4.40
N ILE A 178 -8.99 -5.67 -5.13
CA ILE A 178 -8.85 -4.21 -5.16
C ILE A 178 -9.72 -3.59 -4.07
N ALA A 179 -9.08 -2.86 -3.15
CA ALA A 179 -9.69 -2.18 -2.03
C ALA A 179 -9.31 -0.70 -1.98
N ILE A 180 -10.12 0.08 -1.27
CA ILE A 180 -9.88 1.50 -1.00
C ILE A 180 -9.95 1.76 0.50
N LYS A 181 -9.16 2.72 0.96
CA LYS A 181 -9.27 3.27 2.31
C LYS A 181 -9.13 4.77 2.30
N THR A 182 -10.01 5.44 3.04
CA THR A 182 -9.88 6.86 3.33
C THR A 182 -8.72 7.09 4.28
N LEU A 183 -7.79 7.96 3.90
CA LEU A 183 -6.66 8.33 4.74
C LEU A 183 -6.97 9.60 5.53
N TYR A 184 -6.59 9.60 6.80
CA TYR A 184 -6.70 10.77 7.68
C TYR A 184 -5.31 11.26 8.12
N PRO A 185 -4.57 11.99 7.25
CA PRO A 185 -3.23 12.47 7.57
C PRO A 185 -3.14 13.17 8.93
N PRO A 186 -2.29 12.68 9.86
CA PRO A 186 -2.24 13.23 11.21
C PRO A 186 -1.87 14.72 11.22
N LYS A 187 -2.61 15.49 12.02
CA LYS A 187 -2.32 16.91 12.25
C LYS A 187 -1.10 17.06 13.15
N PRO A 188 -0.32 18.15 13.00
CA PRO A 188 0.80 18.45 13.89
C PRO A 188 0.36 18.42 15.36
N SER A 189 1.14 17.75 16.21
CA SER A 189 0.88 17.64 17.65
C SER A 189 1.96 18.35 18.47
N ARG A 190 1.67 18.61 19.76
CA ARG A 190 2.68 19.08 20.72
C ARG A 190 3.50 17.95 21.35
N VAL A 191 3.05 16.70 21.16
CA VAL A 191 3.62 15.51 21.81
C VAL A 191 4.75 14.91 20.97
N ASN A 192 4.61 14.96 19.65
CA ASN A 192 5.59 14.49 18.68
C ASN A 192 5.66 15.47 17.50
N ILE A 193 6.87 15.84 17.11
CA ILE A 193 7.11 16.71 15.95
C ILE A 193 6.84 15.95 14.65
N LEU A 194 7.17 14.65 14.63
CA LEU A 194 6.84 13.77 13.51
C LEU A 194 5.35 13.45 13.53
N LYS A 195 4.80 13.31 12.34
CA LYS A 195 3.44 12.84 12.11
C LYS A 195 3.48 11.34 11.83
N ASN A 196 2.41 10.66 12.23
CA ASN A 196 2.22 9.23 11.96
C ASN A 196 3.44 8.36 12.36
N GLY A 197 4.11 8.69 13.47
CA GLY A 197 5.36 8.02 13.85
C GLY A 197 5.21 6.57 14.29
N GLY A 198 3.99 6.18 14.70
CA GLY A 198 3.63 4.78 14.96
C GLY A 198 2.85 4.13 13.82
N PHE A 199 2.83 4.76 12.63
CA PHE A 199 2.22 4.20 11.42
C PHE A 199 0.75 3.75 11.51
N GLU A 200 -0.01 4.17 12.52
CA GLU A 200 -1.41 3.76 12.72
C GLU A 200 -2.36 4.19 11.58
N GLU A 201 -1.96 5.18 10.80
CA GLU A 201 -2.66 5.58 9.58
C GLU A 201 -1.88 5.09 8.35
N GLY A 202 -2.55 4.40 7.43
CA GLY A 202 -1.91 3.77 6.28
C GLY A 202 -2.91 3.00 5.39
N PRO A 203 -2.44 2.24 4.39
CA PRO A 203 -3.31 1.57 3.40
C PRO A 203 -4.23 0.51 4.02
N TYR A 204 -5.19 0.04 3.23
CA TYR A 204 -6.05 -1.08 3.63
C TYR A 204 -5.23 -2.37 3.68
N ILE A 205 -5.35 -3.14 4.77
CA ILE A 205 -4.81 -4.50 4.88
C ILE A 205 -6.01 -5.45 4.87
N PHE A 206 -5.96 -6.45 4.00
CA PHE A 206 -7.00 -7.47 3.93
C PHE A 206 -6.97 -8.34 5.19
N PRO A 207 -8.09 -8.47 5.93
CA PRO A 207 -8.12 -9.18 7.22
C PRO A 207 -7.75 -10.67 7.17
N ASN A 208 -7.79 -11.29 6.01
CA ASN A 208 -7.50 -12.73 5.84
C ASN A 208 -6.13 -12.98 5.19
N THR A 209 -5.20 -12.01 5.28
CA THR A 209 -3.91 -12.07 4.57
C THR A 209 -2.74 -11.93 5.52
N SER A 210 -1.65 -12.66 5.25
CA SER A 210 -0.48 -12.72 6.13
C SER A 210 0.80 -12.21 5.47
N TRP A 211 0.69 -11.37 4.43
CA TRP A 211 1.83 -10.87 3.66
C TRP A 211 2.02 -9.36 3.75
N GLY A 212 1.13 -8.63 4.42
CA GLY A 212 1.19 -7.17 4.54
C GLY A 212 0.94 -6.46 3.21
N VAL A 213 1.29 -5.18 3.13
CA VAL A 213 1.09 -4.37 1.93
C VAL A 213 2.36 -3.62 1.58
N LEU A 214 2.86 -3.83 0.37
CA LEU A 214 4.00 -3.12 -0.17
C LEU A 214 3.62 -1.68 -0.51
N VAL A 215 4.42 -0.75 -0.01
CA VAL A 215 4.37 0.66 -0.38
C VAL A 215 5.60 0.92 -1.27
N PRO A 216 5.40 0.98 -2.60
CA PRO A 216 6.48 1.16 -3.56
C PRO A 216 7.10 2.56 -3.45
N PRO A 217 8.26 2.78 -4.12
CA PRO A 217 8.90 4.08 -4.18
C PRO A 217 7.95 5.17 -4.66
N ASN A 218 7.92 6.27 -3.92
CA ASN A 218 7.04 7.42 -4.18
C ASN A 218 7.82 8.52 -4.94
N ILE A 219 8.62 8.13 -5.94
CA ILE A 219 9.54 9.06 -6.62
C ILE A 219 8.78 10.01 -7.56
N GLU A 220 7.69 9.52 -8.16
CA GLU A 220 6.86 10.28 -9.11
C GLU A 220 5.47 10.64 -8.57
N ASP A 221 5.06 10.03 -7.45
CA ASP A 221 3.73 10.23 -6.87
C ASP A 221 3.67 11.49 -5.99
N ASP A 222 2.57 12.25 -6.09
CA ASP A 222 2.34 13.42 -5.22
C ASP A 222 1.88 13.04 -3.80
N HIS A 223 1.44 11.79 -3.62
CA HIS A 223 0.77 11.32 -2.42
C HIS A 223 1.27 9.94 -1.99
N SER A 224 1.54 9.81 -0.68
CA SER A 224 2.03 8.57 -0.09
C SER A 224 0.91 7.81 0.63
N PRO A 225 0.79 6.48 0.43
CA PRO A 225 -0.08 5.61 1.23
C PRO A 225 0.26 5.59 2.72
N LEU A 226 1.46 6.07 3.10
CA LEU A 226 1.88 6.26 4.49
C LEU A 226 1.87 7.76 4.79
N PRO A 227 0.78 8.32 5.36
CA PRO A 227 0.68 9.77 5.52
C PRO A 227 1.86 10.38 6.25
N ALA A 228 2.42 11.44 5.65
CA ALA A 228 3.62 12.17 6.07
C ALA A 228 4.96 11.43 5.97
N TRP A 229 4.98 10.19 5.49
CA TRP A 229 6.20 9.43 5.22
C TRP A 229 6.38 9.23 3.72
N MET A 230 7.61 9.33 3.26
CA MET A 230 8.00 9.07 1.87
C MET A 230 8.81 7.77 1.83
N VAL A 231 8.55 6.95 0.82
CA VAL A 231 9.41 5.81 0.48
C VAL A 231 10.43 6.31 -0.54
N GLU A 232 11.63 6.61 -0.05
CA GLU A 232 12.72 7.20 -0.85
C GLU A 232 13.80 6.17 -1.14
N SER A 233 13.45 5.17 -1.91
CA SER A 233 14.34 4.06 -2.21
C SER A 233 13.99 3.41 -3.53
N LEU A 234 14.80 2.45 -4.00
CA LEU A 234 14.54 1.74 -5.26
C LEU A 234 13.55 0.59 -5.10
N LYS A 235 13.35 0.12 -3.86
CA LYS A 235 12.46 -0.98 -3.51
C LYS A 235 11.44 -0.50 -2.49
N ALA A 236 10.36 -1.28 -2.39
CA ALA A 236 9.24 -1.01 -1.50
C ALA A 236 9.62 -1.17 -0.03
N VAL A 237 8.77 -0.63 0.83
CA VAL A 237 8.70 -0.96 2.25
C VAL A 237 7.40 -1.72 2.48
N LYS A 238 7.29 -2.52 3.54
CA LYS A 238 6.07 -3.29 3.80
C LYS A 238 5.35 -2.73 5.02
N TYR A 239 4.10 -2.33 4.82
CA TYR A 239 3.17 -1.95 5.87
C TYR A 239 2.54 -3.22 6.46
N ILE A 240 2.60 -3.36 7.78
CA ILE A 240 2.18 -4.56 8.50
C ILE A 240 1.23 -4.24 9.66
N ASP A 241 0.52 -5.24 10.15
CA ASP A 241 -0.38 -5.13 11.30
C ASP A 241 -0.18 -6.17 12.41
N SER A 242 -0.68 -5.83 13.59
CA SER A 242 -0.65 -6.67 14.79
C SER A 242 -1.40 -7.99 14.68
N ASP A 243 -2.37 -8.07 13.77
CA ASP A 243 -3.24 -9.24 13.65
C ASP A 243 -2.50 -10.40 12.98
N HIS A 244 -1.48 -10.10 12.17
CA HIS A 244 -0.70 -11.08 11.42
C HIS A 244 0.79 -11.05 11.76
N PHE A 245 1.30 -9.96 12.32
CA PHE A 245 2.71 -9.74 12.59
C PHE A 245 2.97 -9.22 14.00
N SER A 246 4.21 -9.37 14.46
CA SER A 246 4.67 -8.67 15.65
C SER A 246 4.92 -7.19 15.33
N VAL A 247 4.19 -6.31 16.01
CA VAL A 247 4.38 -4.86 15.92
C VAL A 247 4.89 -4.31 17.27
N PRO A 248 5.93 -3.45 17.29
CA PRO A 248 6.48 -2.95 18.55
C PRO A 248 5.49 -2.17 19.40
N GLN A 249 4.58 -1.41 18.80
CA GLN A 249 3.58 -0.62 19.49
C GLN A 249 2.32 -0.44 18.64
N GLY A 250 1.16 -0.31 19.31
CA GLY A 250 -0.09 -0.02 18.61
C GLY A 250 -0.54 -1.21 17.76
N ARG A 251 -0.99 -0.94 16.52
CA ARG A 251 -1.50 -1.98 15.61
C ARG A 251 -0.77 -2.03 14.28
N ARG A 252 0.15 -1.12 13.99
CA ARG A 252 0.73 -0.95 12.67
C ARG A 252 2.22 -0.63 12.78
N ALA A 253 2.99 -1.05 11.78
CA ALA A 253 4.40 -0.75 11.69
C ALA A 253 4.87 -0.84 10.23
N VAL A 254 6.15 -0.50 10.00
CA VAL A 254 6.80 -0.66 8.69
C VAL A 254 7.98 -1.62 8.80
N GLU A 255 8.01 -2.63 7.93
CA GLU A 255 9.14 -3.53 7.71
C GLU A 255 9.98 -3.06 6.52
N LEU A 256 11.31 -2.99 6.70
CA LEU A 256 12.27 -2.57 5.68
C LEU A 256 12.83 -3.80 4.93
N VAL A 257 12.13 -4.23 3.89
CA VAL A 257 12.25 -5.59 3.31
C VAL A 257 13.39 -5.81 2.32
N ALA A 258 14.04 -4.76 1.80
CA ALA A 258 15.03 -4.89 0.71
C ALA A 258 16.36 -4.20 1.02
N GLY A 259 16.88 -4.40 2.24
CA GLY A 259 18.18 -3.85 2.64
C GLY A 259 18.30 -2.35 2.40
N LYS A 260 19.42 -1.92 1.83
CA LYS A 260 19.72 -0.49 1.62
C LYS A 260 18.83 0.16 0.57
N GLU A 261 18.12 -0.64 -0.22
CA GLU A 261 17.18 -0.17 -1.23
C GLU A 261 15.75 -0.07 -0.68
N SER A 262 15.54 -0.22 0.63
CA SER A 262 14.25 0.03 1.31
C SER A 262 14.45 1.09 2.38
N ALA A 263 13.94 2.31 2.12
CA ALA A 263 14.11 3.44 3.01
C ALA A 263 12.81 4.26 3.15
N ILE A 264 12.52 4.65 4.39
CA ILE A 264 11.43 5.58 4.70
C ILE A 264 11.99 6.86 5.30
N ALA A 265 11.31 7.97 5.03
CA ALA A 265 11.73 9.25 5.55
C ALA A 265 10.59 10.26 5.74
N GLN A 266 10.84 11.23 6.61
CA GLN A 266 9.96 12.37 6.85
C GLN A 266 10.80 13.63 7.09
N VAL A 267 10.36 14.76 6.54
CA VAL A 267 11.00 16.07 6.80
C VAL A 267 10.29 16.77 7.95
N ALA A 268 10.97 16.90 9.08
CA ALA A 268 10.48 17.58 10.27
C ALA A 268 10.86 19.06 10.29
N ARG A 269 9.98 19.92 10.83
CA ARG A 269 10.30 21.32 11.12
C ARG A 269 11.09 21.41 12.42
N THR A 270 12.29 22.00 12.36
CA THR A 270 13.23 22.12 13.47
C THR A 270 13.70 23.56 13.65
N VAL A 271 14.41 23.84 14.73
CA VAL A 271 14.98 25.16 15.04
C VAL A 271 16.49 25.03 15.10
N VAL A 272 17.19 25.85 14.32
CA VAL A 272 18.66 25.85 14.25
C VAL A 272 19.26 26.05 15.64
N GLY A 273 20.27 25.24 15.99
CA GLY A 273 20.96 25.26 17.28
C GLY A 273 20.23 24.54 18.41
N LYS A 274 18.99 24.09 18.18
CA LYS A 274 18.21 23.36 19.19
C LYS A 274 18.55 21.87 19.18
N THR A 275 18.62 21.26 20.36
CA THR A 275 18.83 19.82 20.52
C THR A 275 17.52 19.05 20.45
N TYR A 276 17.56 17.92 19.75
CA TYR A 276 16.45 17.00 19.59
C TYR A 276 16.87 15.56 19.92
N GLU A 277 15.89 14.76 20.32
CA GLU A 277 16.02 13.31 20.48
C GLU A 277 15.01 12.62 19.57
N LEU A 278 15.53 11.75 18.71
CA LEU A 278 14.76 10.82 17.88
C LEU A 278 14.72 9.48 18.61
N LEU A 279 13.57 9.12 19.16
CA LEU A 279 13.30 7.83 19.78
C LEU A 279 12.55 6.94 18.79
N PHE A 280 12.85 5.65 18.75
CA PHE A 280 12.18 4.70 17.86
C PHE A 280 12.37 3.26 18.37
N ALA A 281 11.50 2.36 17.92
CA ALA A 281 11.64 0.93 18.12
C ALA A 281 12.20 0.26 16.86
N VAL A 282 13.03 -0.77 17.07
CA VAL A 282 13.58 -1.65 16.04
C VAL A 282 13.34 -3.09 16.47
N GLY A 283 12.79 -3.91 15.59
CA GLY A 283 12.43 -5.30 15.88
C GLY A 283 12.34 -6.19 14.65
N ASP A 284 11.65 -7.32 14.80
CA ASP A 284 11.27 -8.23 13.70
C ASP A 284 9.77 -8.54 13.74
N ALA A 285 9.21 -8.88 12.59
CA ALA A 285 7.78 -9.02 12.38
C ALA A 285 7.21 -10.39 12.80
N SER A 286 7.99 -11.28 13.42
CA SER A 286 7.58 -12.67 13.69
C SER A 286 7.20 -13.47 12.43
N ASN A 287 7.88 -13.21 11.32
CA ASN A 287 7.62 -13.77 9.99
C ASN A 287 8.77 -14.69 9.51
N SER A 288 9.43 -15.40 10.43
CA SER A 288 10.61 -16.24 10.13
C SER A 288 11.81 -15.47 9.57
N CYS A 289 11.86 -14.14 9.69
CA CYS A 289 13.02 -13.37 9.26
C CYS A 289 14.15 -13.47 10.28
N GLU A 290 15.00 -14.49 10.16
CA GLU A 290 16.09 -14.77 11.10
C GLU A 290 17.43 -14.19 10.64
N GLY A 291 18.24 -13.76 11.60
CA GLY A 291 19.62 -13.33 11.38
C GLY A 291 19.92 -11.93 11.88
N SER A 292 21.14 -11.48 11.59
CA SER A 292 21.62 -10.17 12.05
C SER A 292 21.10 -9.05 11.16
N MET A 293 20.36 -8.13 11.76
CA MET A 293 19.78 -6.97 11.09
C MET A 293 20.39 -5.69 11.67
N VAL A 294 20.40 -4.62 10.87
CA VAL A 294 20.78 -3.29 11.35
C VAL A 294 19.84 -2.28 10.72
N VAL A 295 19.20 -1.46 11.56
CA VAL A 295 18.53 -0.24 11.12
C VAL A 295 19.51 0.92 11.26
N GLU A 296 19.71 1.66 10.18
CA GLU A 296 20.43 2.93 10.21
C GLU A 296 19.43 4.07 10.25
N ALA A 297 19.48 4.86 11.32
CA ALA A 297 18.68 6.06 11.50
C ALA A 297 19.53 7.30 11.23
N PHE A 298 18.98 8.24 10.45
CA PHE A 298 19.63 9.49 10.08
C PHE A 298 18.81 10.67 10.56
N ALA A 299 19.48 11.62 11.20
CA ALA A 299 18.92 12.91 11.53
C ALA A 299 19.99 13.99 11.37
N ASN A 300 19.79 14.89 10.41
CA ASN A 300 20.79 15.91 10.07
C ASN A 300 22.12 15.28 9.60
N LYS A 301 23.24 15.54 10.28
CA LYS A 301 24.55 14.92 10.01
C LYS A 301 24.83 13.70 10.89
N GLU A 302 23.94 13.41 11.84
CA GLU A 302 24.12 12.33 12.79
C GLU A 302 23.49 11.05 12.26
N THR A 303 24.18 9.94 12.51
CA THR A 303 23.72 8.60 12.15
C THR A 303 23.84 7.69 13.36
N LEU A 304 22.84 6.83 13.56
CA LEU A 304 22.87 5.76 14.54
C LEU A 304 22.61 4.43 13.85
N LYS A 305 23.51 3.47 14.04
CA LYS A 305 23.32 2.08 13.62
C LYS A 305 22.79 1.26 14.80
N VAL A 306 21.64 0.64 14.63
CA VAL A 306 20.98 -0.14 15.67
C VAL A 306 21.00 -1.61 15.26
N PRO A 307 21.96 -2.41 15.77
CA PRO A 307 22.01 -3.84 15.48
C PRO A 307 20.87 -4.56 16.18
N TYR A 308 20.19 -5.49 15.52
CA TYR A 308 19.13 -6.30 16.09
C TYR A 308 19.32 -7.75 15.63
N GLU A 309 19.44 -8.67 16.59
CA GLU A 309 19.65 -10.09 16.28
C GLU A 309 18.28 -10.77 16.27
N SER A 310 17.73 -10.96 15.06
CA SER A 310 16.39 -11.49 14.90
C SER A 310 16.33 -12.99 15.09
N LYS A 311 15.29 -13.45 15.79
CA LYS A 311 14.91 -14.87 15.90
C LYS A 311 13.67 -15.19 15.07
N GLY A 312 13.17 -14.24 14.27
CA GLY A 312 11.99 -14.41 13.41
C GLY A 312 10.70 -14.71 14.18
N LYS A 313 10.66 -14.42 15.48
CA LYS A 313 9.60 -14.77 16.43
C LYS A 313 8.97 -13.55 17.10
N GLY A 314 9.27 -12.38 16.59
CA GLY A 314 8.88 -11.10 17.15
C GLY A 314 9.79 -10.65 18.28
N GLY A 315 9.71 -9.36 18.56
CA GLY A 315 10.49 -8.70 19.57
C GLY A 315 10.92 -7.34 19.09
N PHE A 316 11.34 -6.49 20.02
CA PHE A 316 11.88 -5.18 19.68
C PHE A 316 12.78 -4.67 20.78
N LYS A 317 13.58 -3.67 20.42
CA LYS A 317 14.27 -2.80 21.37
C LYS A 317 14.11 -1.35 20.97
N ARG A 318 14.40 -0.45 21.90
CA ARG A 318 14.30 0.99 21.69
C ARG A 318 15.68 1.60 21.50
N ALA A 319 15.76 2.59 20.63
CA ALA A 319 16.96 3.35 20.35
C ALA A 319 16.68 4.85 20.43
N VAL A 320 17.73 5.62 20.69
CA VAL A 320 17.67 7.09 20.77
C VAL A 320 18.85 7.69 20.02
N LEU A 321 18.55 8.54 19.04
CA LEU A 321 19.53 9.35 18.33
C LEU A 321 19.35 10.82 18.75
N ARG A 322 20.35 11.37 19.43
CA ARG A 322 20.37 12.79 19.83
C ARG A 322 21.16 13.60 18.81
N PHE A 323 20.62 14.73 18.38
CA PHE A 323 21.29 15.62 17.41
C PHE A 323 20.97 17.10 17.66
N VAL A 324 21.78 17.99 17.09
CA VAL A 324 21.51 19.44 17.03
C VAL A 324 21.07 19.79 15.62
N ALA A 325 19.95 20.49 15.48
CA ALA A 325 19.46 20.90 14.17
C ALA A 325 20.34 22.03 13.60
N THR A 326 20.78 21.90 12.35
CA THR A 326 21.56 22.92 11.62
C THR A 326 20.72 23.68 10.59
N SER A 327 19.48 23.25 10.36
CA SER A 327 18.52 23.84 9.42
C SER A 327 17.15 23.95 10.10
N THR A 328 16.24 24.75 9.52
CA THR A 328 14.84 24.84 9.96
C THR A 328 14.00 23.63 9.51
N ARG A 329 14.57 22.77 8.68
CA ARG A 329 14.01 21.49 8.26
C ARG A 329 15.07 20.42 8.41
N THR A 330 14.73 19.35 9.12
CA THR A 330 15.60 18.19 9.29
C THR A 330 14.93 16.96 8.69
N ARG A 331 15.64 16.31 7.78
CA ARG A 331 15.26 15.02 7.23
C ARG A 331 15.54 13.93 8.25
N ILE A 332 14.53 13.13 8.57
CA ILE A 332 14.62 11.92 9.37
C ILE A 332 14.44 10.73 8.43
N MET A 333 15.35 9.77 8.44
CA MET A 333 15.34 8.64 7.52
C MET A 333 15.77 7.36 8.22
N PHE A 334 15.19 6.24 7.80
CA PHE A 334 15.54 4.89 8.22
C PHE A 334 15.74 4.00 7.00
N TYR A 335 16.78 3.18 7.00
CA TYR A 335 16.94 2.07 6.05
C TYR A 335 17.53 0.83 6.75
N SER A 336 17.40 -0.34 6.12
CA SER A 336 18.07 -1.57 6.56
C SER A 336 19.47 -1.67 5.95
N THR A 337 20.50 -2.00 6.72
CA THR A 337 21.87 -2.17 6.16
C THR A 337 22.00 -3.44 5.32
N PHE A 338 21.26 -4.50 5.68
CA PHE A 338 21.44 -5.84 5.15
C PHE A 338 20.20 -6.31 4.40
N TYR A 339 20.43 -7.09 3.35
CA TYR A 339 19.39 -7.89 2.72
C TYR A 339 19.18 -9.15 3.56
N THR A 340 17.93 -9.47 3.83
CA THR A 340 17.56 -10.66 4.58
C THR A 340 16.38 -11.33 3.88
N MET A 341 16.37 -12.65 3.94
CA MET A 341 15.28 -13.48 3.44
C MET A 341 14.74 -14.32 4.59
N ARG A 342 13.49 -14.74 4.47
CA ARG A 342 12.87 -15.59 5.50
C ARG A 342 13.58 -16.94 5.58
N SER A 343 13.68 -17.49 6.78
CA SER A 343 14.37 -18.75 7.07
C SER A 343 13.57 -19.99 6.68
N ASP A 344 12.27 -19.86 6.43
CA ASP A 344 11.38 -20.97 6.10
C ASP A 344 11.29 -21.26 4.60
N ASP A 345 11.37 -20.23 3.76
CA ASP A 345 11.33 -20.37 2.30
C ASP A 345 12.61 -19.93 1.56
N PHE A 346 13.57 -19.31 2.27
CA PHE A 346 14.85 -18.84 1.75
C PHE A 346 14.77 -17.94 0.51
N SER A 347 13.62 -17.33 0.26
CA SER A 347 13.35 -16.61 -0.99
C SER A 347 12.53 -15.33 -0.79
N SER A 348 11.60 -15.31 0.16
CA SER A 348 10.83 -14.11 0.47
C SER A 348 11.69 -13.07 1.17
N LEU A 349 11.65 -11.84 0.66
CA LEU A 349 12.35 -10.69 1.22
C LEU A 349 11.71 -10.26 2.54
N CYS A 350 12.56 -9.98 3.53
CA CYS A 350 12.14 -9.55 4.86
C CYS A 350 13.22 -8.67 5.50
N GLY A 351 12.89 -8.02 6.62
CA GLY A 351 13.88 -7.19 7.30
C GLY A 351 13.43 -6.64 8.64
N PRO A 352 14.16 -5.66 9.19
CA PRO A 352 13.83 -5.09 10.47
C PRO A 352 12.54 -4.24 10.39
N VAL A 353 11.77 -4.28 11.47
CA VAL A 353 10.59 -3.45 11.69
C VAL A 353 10.98 -2.16 12.39
N VAL A 354 10.45 -1.03 11.91
CA VAL A 354 10.57 0.30 12.54
C VAL A 354 9.18 0.77 12.97
N ASP A 355 9.10 1.28 14.20
CA ASP A 355 7.86 1.75 14.80
C ASP A 355 8.11 2.74 15.96
N ASP A 356 7.04 3.34 16.50
CA ASP A 356 6.99 4.29 17.60
C ASP A 356 8.02 5.44 17.48
N VAL A 357 8.12 6.00 16.28
CA VAL A 357 9.09 7.05 15.96
C VAL A 357 8.63 8.39 16.54
N LYS A 358 9.43 8.93 17.46
CA LYS A 358 9.18 10.19 18.16
C LYS A 358 10.35 11.14 18.03
N LEU A 359 10.09 12.35 17.56
CA LEU A 359 11.06 13.44 17.56
C LEU A 359 10.67 14.48 18.60
N LEU A 360 11.48 14.59 19.64
CA LEU A 360 11.23 15.45 20.79
C LEU A 360 12.30 16.55 20.88
N SER A 361 11.87 17.74 21.25
CA SER A 361 12.79 18.85 21.51
C SER A 361 13.24 18.85 22.96
N VAL A 362 14.55 18.87 23.18
CA VAL A 362 15.14 18.86 24.52
C VAL A 362 15.22 20.29 25.06
N ARG A 363 14.62 20.56 26.22
CA ARG A 363 14.63 21.90 26.86
C ARG A 363 15.94 22.22 27.57
N ASN A 364 16.56 21.22 28.22
CA ASN A 364 17.81 21.37 28.97
C ASN A 364 18.81 20.29 28.54
N PRO A 365 19.46 20.43 27.37
CA PRO A 365 20.45 19.46 26.93
C PRO A 365 21.63 19.50 27.88
N ARG A 366 21.79 18.46 28.72
CA ARG A 366 23.04 18.25 29.44
C ARG A 366 24.14 18.08 28.39
N ARG A 367 25.22 18.87 28.48
CA ARG A 367 26.42 18.66 27.66
C ARG A 367 26.91 17.24 27.94
N LEU A 368 26.99 16.42 26.89
CA LEU A 368 27.85 15.24 26.94
C LEU A 368 29.27 15.78 27.11
N ALA A 369 29.89 15.45 28.23
CA ALA A 369 31.25 15.83 28.56
C ALA A 369 32.25 15.07 27.70
#